data_AF-A0A2U8FH68-F1
#
_entry.id   AF-A0A2U8FH68-F1
#
_cell.length_a   1.000
_cell.length_b   1.000
_cell.length_c   1.000
_cell.angle_alpha   90.00
_cell.angle_beta   90.00
_cell.angle_gamma   90.00
#
_symmetry.space_group_name_H-M   'P 1'
#
loop_
_entity.id
_entity.type
_entity.pdbx_description
1 polymer ?
#
loop_
_entity_poly.entity_id
_entity_poly.type
_entity_poly.pdbx_seq_one_letter_code
_entity_poly.pdbx_strand_id
1 'polypeptide(L)'
;MPESNQDELIEIFKNALVDILESKEHLTPTLNDIYDMFAKIRIKFPRNDKRSATITKHLKEHANKQIILDDLILHILQDFKNDILSCKKR
;
A
#
# COMPACT_ATOMS: atom_id res chain seq x y z
N MET A 1 -3.34 -6.94 -24.39
CA MET A 1 -2.26 -6.74 -23.40
C MET A 1 -2.91 -6.28 -22.11
N PRO A 2 -3.02 -7.12 -21.07
CA PRO A 2 -3.73 -6.77 -19.83
C PRO A 2 -2.85 -6.05 -18.79
N GLU A 3 -1.77 -5.38 -19.21
CA GLU A 3 -0.86 -4.63 -18.32
C GLU A 3 -1.46 -3.30 -17.83
N SER A 4 -2.39 -2.70 -18.59
CA SER A 4 -2.87 -1.34 -18.34
C SER A 4 -3.59 -1.10 -16.99
N ASN A 5 -4.22 -2.12 -16.40
CA ASN A 5 -5.05 -1.91 -15.20
C ASN A 5 -4.28 -2.06 -13.88
N GLN A 6 -3.18 -2.83 -13.88
CA GLN A 6 -2.40 -3.05 -12.66
C GLN A 6 -1.44 -1.89 -12.42
N ASP A 7 -0.79 -1.41 -13.48
CA ASP A 7 0.13 -0.28 -13.41
C ASP A 7 -0.61 1.00 -12.99
N GLU A 8 -1.81 1.23 -13.54
CA GLU A 8 -2.68 2.35 -13.13
C GLU A 8 -3.07 2.26 -11.64
N LEU A 9 -3.36 1.05 -11.14
CA LEU A 9 -3.64 0.87 -9.71
C LEU A 9 -2.40 1.15 -8.85
N ILE A 10 -1.22 0.66 -9.26
CA ILE A 10 0.01 0.93 -8.52
C ILE A 10 0.27 2.44 -8.48
N GLU A 11 0.08 3.14 -9.59
CA GLU A 11 0.25 4.59 -9.68
C GLU A 11 -0.72 5.35 -8.77
N ILE A 12 -2.01 4.98 -8.73
CA ILE A 12 -3.00 5.59 -7.82
C ILE A 12 -2.57 5.43 -6.36
N PHE A 13 -2.14 4.23 -5.97
CA PHE A 13 -1.71 3.95 -4.60
C PHE A 13 -0.40 4.68 -4.27
N LYS A 14 0.53 4.74 -5.22
CA LYS A 14 1.80 5.44 -5.09
C LYS A 14 1.59 6.92 -4.88
N ASN A 15 0.80 7.56 -5.72
CA ASN A 15 0.49 8.98 -5.58
C ASN A 15 -0.19 9.27 -4.24
N ALA A 16 -1.13 8.41 -3.81
CA ALA A 16 -1.75 8.56 -2.50
C ALA A 16 -0.74 8.44 -1.34
N LEU A 17 0.20 7.50 -1.42
CA LEU A 17 1.24 7.31 -0.42
C LEU A 17 2.24 8.46 -0.41
N VAL A 18 2.74 8.88 -1.57
CA VAL A 18 3.67 10.02 -1.71
C VAL A 18 3.08 11.29 -1.12
N ASP A 19 1.83 11.62 -1.46
CA ASP A 19 1.15 12.78 -0.88
C ASP A 19 1.08 12.71 0.66
N ILE A 20 0.88 11.51 1.23
CA ILE A 20 0.83 11.32 2.70
C ILE A 20 2.22 11.53 3.30
N LEU A 21 3.27 11.01 2.66
CA LEU A 21 4.64 11.17 3.10
C LEU A 21 5.07 12.64 3.07
N GLU A 22 4.75 13.35 1.99
CA GLU A 22 5.01 14.78 1.85
C GLU A 22 4.23 15.60 2.89
N SER A 23 2.94 15.31 3.07
CA SER A 23 2.09 16.01 4.03
C SER A 23 2.52 15.82 5.49
N LYS A 24 3.21 14.72 5.81
CA LYS A 24 3.67 14.39 7.16
C LYS A 24 5.18 14.54 7.35
N GLU A 25 5.89 14.99 6.32
CA GLU A 25 7.35 15.10 6.30
C GLU A 25 8.06 13.78 6.65
N HIS A 26 7.44 12.65 6.30
CA HIS A 26 8.01 11.32 6.53
C HIS A 26 8.98 10.95 5.39
N LEU A 27 10.24 10.71 5.74
CA LEU A 27 11.26 10.22 4.79
C LEU A 27 11.04 8.76 4.36
N THR A 28 10.34 7.98 5.16
CA THR A 28 10.07 6.56 4.91
C THR A 28 8.65 6.20 5.32
N PRO A 29 7.93 5.36 4.55
CA PRO A 29 6.57 4.98 4.88
C PRO A 29 6.49 4.20 6.19
N THR A 30 5.50 4.56 7.01
CA THR A 30 5.16 3.85 8.24
C THR A 30 3.92 2.99 8.04
N LEU A 31 3.67 2.10 9.00
CA LEU A 31 2.45 1.29 9.00
C LEU A 31 1.18 2.15 8.91
N ASN A 32 1.15 3.28 9.61
CA ASN A 32 -0.01 4.18 9.58
C ASN A 32 -0.18 4.82 8.20
N ASP A 33 0.91 5.18 7.53
CA ASP A 33 0.84 5.79 6.19
C ASP A 33 0.28 4.82 5.15
N ILE A 34 0.58 3.52 5.28
CA ILE A 34 -0.04 2.48 4.46
C ILE A 34 -1.55 2.41 4.68
N TYR A 35 -2.02 2.45 5.93
CA TYR A 35 -3.46 2.47 6.22
C TYR A 35 -4.14 3.76 5.74
N ASP A 36 -3.47 4.91 5.90
CA ASP A 36 -3.96 6.19 5.42
C ASP A 36 -4.02 6.23 3.89
N MET A 37 -3.06 5.60 3.19
CA MET A 37 -3.08 5.43 1.74
C MET A 37 -4.35 4.68 1.31
N PHE A 38 -4.65 3.54 1.95
CA PHE A 38 -5.90 2.80 1.68
C PHE A 38 -7.16 3.64 1.95
N ALA A 39 -7.16 4.42 3.03
CA ALA A 39 -8.29 5.30 3.36
C ALA A 39 -8.46 6.43 2.33
N LYS A 40 -7.35 7.03 1.87
CA LYS A 40 -7.34 8.13 0.89
C LYS A 40 -7.93 7.72 -0.45
N ILE A 41 -7.64 6.50 -0.89
CA ILE A 41 -8.23 5.90 -2.12
C ILE A 41 -9.58 5.21 -1.87
N ARG A 42 -10.19 5.44 -0.70
CA ARG A 42 -11.52 4.93 -0.31
C ARG A 42 -11.64 3.41 -0.29
N ILE A 43 -10.54 2.70 -0.07
CA ILE A 43 -10.55 1.25 0.12
C ILE A 43 -10.67 0.95 1.61
N LYS A 44 -11.75 0.28 1.98
CA LYS A 44 -11.99 -0.12 3.36
C LYS A 44 -11.06 -1.27 3.73
N PHE A 45 -9.89 -0.95 4.27
CA PHE A 45 -8.90 -1.95 4.65
C PHE A 45 -8.83 -2.08 6.19
N PRO A 46 -9.53 -3.05 6.81
CA PRO A 46 -9.55 -3.15 8.26
C PRO A 46 -8.17 -3.43 8.84
N ARG A 47 -7.82 -2.67 9.88
CA ARG A 47 -6.60 -2.86 10.67
C ARG A 47 -6.79 -4.03 11.63
N ASN A 48 -5.91 -5.01 11.53
CA ASN A 48 -5.80 -6.13 12.48
C ASN A 48 -4.33 -6.54 12.64
N ASP A 49 -4.03 -7.36 13.64
CA ASP A 49 -2.64 -7.73 13.98
C ASP A 49 -1.94 -8.47 12.85
N LYS A 50 -2.64 -9.40 12.18
CA LYS A 50 -2.08 -10.19 11.08
C LYS A 50 -1.66 -9.29 9.91
N ARG A 51 -2.54 -8.39 9.47
CA ARG A 51 -2.28 -7.45 8.38
C ARG A 51 -1.20 -6.44 8.76
N SER A 52 -1.25 -5.95 9.99
CA SER A 52 -0.25 -5.03 10.51
C SER A 52 1.14 -5.67 10.55
N ALA A 53 1.22 -6.94 10.94
CA ALA A 53 2.47 -7.70 10.93
C ALA A 53 3.00 -7.89 9.49
N THR A 54 2.14 -8.24 8.53
CA THR A 54 2.53 -8.39 7.12
C THR A 54 3.01 -7.06 6.52
N ILE A 55 2.27 -5.96 6.71
CA ILE A 55 2.70 -4.64 6.22
C ILE A 55 4.03 -4.24 6.87
N THR A 56 4.17 -4.43 8.18
CA THR A 56 5.41 -4.11 8.90
C THR A 56 6.59 -4.93 8.36
N LYS A 57 6.37 -6.19 7.99
CA LYS A 57 7.40 -7.02 7.35
C LYS A 57 7.84 -6.41 6.02
N HIS A 58 6.90 -6.02 5.16
CA HIS A 58 7.21 -5.38 3.88
C HIS A 58 7.93 -4.04 4.05
N LEU A 59 7.52 -3.21 5.01
CA LEU A 59 8.20 -1.95 5.33
C LEU A 59 9.65 -2.18 5.79
N LYS A 60 9.90 -3.22 6.62
CA LYS A 60 11.26 -3.60 7.04
C LYS A 60 12.09 -4.11 5.87
N GLU A 61 11.52 -4.93 5.00
CA GLU A 61 12.21 -5.43 3.81
C GLU A 61 12.54 -4.28 2.85
N HIS A 62 11.63 -3.33 2.66
CA HIS A 62 11.86 -2.12 1.88
C HIS A 62 13.00 -1.28 2.44
N ALA A 63 13.00 -1.02 3.75
CA ALA A 63 14.06 -0.26 4.42
C ALA A 63 15.44 -0.95 4.30
N ASN A 64 15.49 -2.28 4.40
CA ASN A 64 16.75 -3.03 4.36
C ASN A 64 17.31 -3.21 2.95
N LYS A 65 16.45 -3.36 1.93
CA LYS A 65 16.85 -3.71 0.57
C LYS A 65 16.88 -2.52 -0.40
N GLN A 66 16.56 -1.30 0.06
CA GLN A 66 16.36 -0.12 -0.79
C GLN A 66 15.42 -0.43 -1.97
N ILE A 67 14.37 -1.22 -1.69
CA ILE A 67 13.35 -1.53 -2.68
C ILE A 67 12.64 -0.22 -3.05
N ILE A 68 12.22 -0.10 -4.30
CA ILE A 68 11.49 1.08 -4.79
C ILE A 68 10.05 1.06 -4.25
N LEU A 69 9.44 2.23 -4.04
CA LEU A 69 8.07 2.34 -3.48
C LEU A 69 7.04 1.49 -4.26
N ASP A 70 7.23 1.38 -5.58
CA ASP A 70 6.33 0.67 -6.49
C ASP A 70 6.29 -0.83 -6.16
N ASP A 71 7.44 -1.42 -5.86
CA ASP A 71 7.57 -2.82 -5.44
C ASP A 71 6.94 -3.06 -4.05
N LEU A 72 7.10 -2.11 -3.13
CA LEU A 72 6.43 -2.17 -1.82
C LEU A 72 4.91 -2.21 -1.99
N ILE A 73 4.37 -1.31 -2.81
CA ILE A 73 2.94 -1.23 -3.10
C ILE A 73 2.48 -2.51 -3.79
N LEU A 74 3.24 -3.00 -4.77
CA LEU A 74 2.93 -4.23 -5.48
C LEU A 74 2.87 -5.44 -4.54
N HIS A 75 3.82 -5.60 -3.63
CA HIS A 75 3.79 -6.69 -2.64
C HIS A 75 2.60 -6.58 -1.68
N ILE A 76 2.30 -5.37 -1.18
CA ILE A 76 1.13 -5.12 -0.34
C ILE A 76 -0.17 -5.46 -1.11
N LEU A 77 -0.30 -5.01 -2.36
CA LEU A 77 -1.45 -5.28 -3.20
C LEU A 77 -1.61 -6.77 -3.51
N GLN A 78 -0.50 -7.50 -3.73
CA GLN A 78 -0.54 -8.94 -3.98
C GLN A 78 -1.02 -9.71 -2.76
N ASP A 79 -0.46 -9.43 -1.58
CA ASP A 79 -0.82 -10.11 -0.33
C ASP A 79 -2.27 -9.84 0.07
N PHE A 80 -2.79 -8.65 -0.25
CA PHE A 80 -4.15 -8.23 0.12
C PHE A 80 -5.12 -8.20 -1.05
N LYS A 81 -4.76 -8.75 -2.22
CA LYS A 81 -5.60 -8.72 -3.44
C LYS A 81 -7.01 -9.24 -3.16
N ASN A 82 -7.12 -10.37 -2.47
CA ASN A 82 -8.41 -10.99 -2.14
C ASN A 82 -9.23 -10.12 -1.18
N ASP A 83 -8.58 -9.49 -0.20
CA ASP A 83 -9.21 -8.59 0.75
C ASP A 83 -9.74 -7.34 0.05
N ILE A 84 -8.94 -6.73 -0.83
CA ILE A 84 -9.30 -5.53 -1.59
C ILE A 84 -10.47 -5.81 -2.54
N LEU A 85 -10.43 -6.95 -3.26
CA LEU A 85 -11.52 -7.38 -4.15
C LEU A 85 -12.81 -7.68 -3.38
N SER A 86 -12.71 -8.21 -2.16
CA SER A 86 -13.87 -8.46 -1.30
C SER A 86 -14.53 -7.16 -0.80
N CYS A 87 -13.75 -6.09 -0.61
CA CYS A 87 -14.26 -4.78 -0.19
C CYS A 87 -14.99 -4.02 -1.29
N LYS A 88 -14.71 -4.33 -2.58
CA LYS A 88 -15.35 -3.71 -3.75
C LYS A 88 -16.76 -4.27 -4.05
N LYS A 89 -17.19 -5.34 -3.37
CA LYS A 89 -18.45 -6.07 -3.60
C LYS A 89 -19.64 -5.63 -2.73
N ARG A 90 -19.57 -4.49 -2.04
CA ARG A 90 -20.68 -3.96 -1.24
C ARG A 90 -21.05 -2.55 -1.65
#